data_AF-A0A1B6HKG3-F1
#
_entry.id   AF-A0A1B6HKG3-F1
#
_cell.length_a   1.000
_cell.length_b   1.000
_cell.length_c   1.000
_cell.angle_alpha   90.00
_cell.angle_beta   90.00
_cell.angle_gamma   90.00
#
_symmetry.space_group_name_H-M   'P 1'
#
loop_
_entity.id
_entity.type
_entity.pdbx_description
1 polymer ?
#
loop_
_entity_poly.entity_id
_entity_poly.type
_entity_poly.pdbx_seq_one_letter_code
_entity_poly.pdbx_strand_id
1 'polypeptide(L)'
;REGKLVDDGGKYALHTCNNKYLSREGKLVDECNPNCLYSAEYHSGQLALRDISGAYLSPIGSKAVLKSRSNSVTKDELFTLEDSLPQASFVAALNSRYVSVKQGVDVTAN
;
A
#
# COMPACT_ATOMS: atom_id res chain seq x y z
N ARG A 1 27.57 3.90 -1.31
CA ARG A 1 27.14 3.95 -2.73
C ARG A 1 25.80 4.68 -2.75
N GLU A 2 25.84 6.00 -2.96
CA GLU A 2 24.63 6.82 -3.05
C GLU A 2 23.87 6.46 -4.32
N GLY A 3 22.62 6.03 -4.15
CA GLY A 3 21.70 5.82 -5.25
C GLY A 3 21.22 7.16 -5.76
N LYS A 4 21.63 7.50 -6.98
CA LYS A 4 21.22 8.68 -7.74
C LYS A 4 19.69 8.62 -7.95
N LEU A 5 18.95 9.50 -7.28
CA LEU A 5 17.54 9.74 -7.57
C LEU A 5 17.45 10.32 -8.99
N VAL A 6 16.84 9.59 -9.91
CA VAL A 6 16.58 10.07 -11.27
C VAL A 6 15.32 10.94 -11.19
N ASP A 7 15.50 12.22 -11.49
CA ASP A 7 14.45 13.25 -11.48
C ASP A 7 13.45 13.02 -12.62
N ASP A 8 12.29 12.45 -12.27
CA ASP A 8 11.11 12.35 -13.15
C ASP A 8 9.93 13.16 -12.57
N GLY A 9 10.23 14.32 -11.96
CA GLY A 9 9.21 15.28 -11.52
C GLY A 9 8.48 14.94 -10.21
N GLY A 10 9.06 14.11 -9.34
CA GLY A 10 8.58 13.91 -7.96
C GLY A 10 7.29 13.09 -7.81
N LYS A 11 6.98 12.22 -8.77
CA LYS A 11 5.85 11.28 -8.71
C LYS A 11 6.26 9.92 -8.14
N TYR A 12 5.30 9.22 -7.54
CA TYR A 12 5.48 7.94 -6.86
C TYR A 12 4.49 6.91 -7.38
N ALA A 13 4.89 5.64 -7.41
CA ALA A 13 4.00 4.52 -7.68
C ALA A 13 3.78 3.68 -6.41
N LEU A 14 2.58 3.13 -6.26
CA LEU A 14 2.29 2.16 -5.20
C LEU A 14 2.57 0.75 -5.71
N HIS A 15 3.58 0.10 -5.14
CA HIS A 15 4.02 -1.25 -5.52
C HIS A 15 3.62 -2.27 -4.46
N THR A 16 2.91 -3.31 -4.87
CA THR A 16 2.39 -4.36 -3.98
C THR A 16 3.39 -5.50 -3.79
N CYS A 17 3.21 -6.29 -2.74
CA CYS A 17 4.11 -7.43 -2.43
C CYS A 17 4.13 -8.53 -3.50
N ASN A 18 3.16 -8.56 -4.41
CA ASN A 18 3.10 -9.47 -5.54
C ASN A 18 3.64 -8.86 -6.85
N ASN A 19 4.52 -7.86 -6.75
CA ASN A 19 5.21 -7.20 -7.86
C ASN A 19 4.28 -6.55 -8.90
N LYS A 20 3.19 -5.94 -8.44
CA LYS A 20 2.26 -5.19 -9.29
C LYS A 20 2.18 -3.74 -8.84
N TYR A 21 1.69 -2.89 -9.73
CA TYR A 21 1.48 -1.47 -9.49
C TYR A 21 0.00 -1.16 -9.39
N LEU A 22 -0.40 -0.30 -8.44
CA LEU A 22 -1.78 0.20 -8.37
C LEU A 22 -1.99 1.28 -9.43
N SER A 23 -2.91 1.03 -10.36
CA SER A 23 -3.43 2.04 -11.27
C SER A 23 -4.52 2.87 -10.59
N ARG A 24 -4.65 4.14 -10.98
CA ARG A 24 -5.71 5.07 -10.57
C ARG A 24 -7.13 4.52 -10.70
N GLU A 25 -7.34 3.53 -11.56
CA GLU A 25 -8.63 2.85 -11.75
C GLU A 25 -8.94 1.77 -10.70
N GLY A 26 -8.02 1.51 -9.77
CA GLY A 26 -8.12 0.49 -8.73
C GLY A 26 -7.78 -0.92 -9.19
N LYS A 27 -7.08 -1.04 -10.33
CA LYS A 27 -6.57 -2.31 -10.84
C LYS A 27 -5.08 -2.43 -10.55
N LEU A 28 -4.63 -3.66 -10.27
CA LEU A 28 -3.22 -4.00 -10.21
C LEU A 28 -2.73 -4.37 -11.60
N VAL A 29 -1.63 -3.75 -12.05
CA VAL A 29 -1.03 -3.97 -13.37
C VAL A 29 0.43 -4.43 -13.23
N ASP A 30 0.92 -5.18 -14.21
CA ASP A 30 2.27 -5.73 -14.18
C ASP A 30 3.36 -4.69 -14.47
N GLU A 31 3.09 -3.75 -15.38
CA GLU A 31 4.04 -2.70 -15.76
C GLU A 31 3.60 -1.33 -15.23
N CYS A 32 4.55 -0.61 -14.65
CA CYS A 32 4.34 0.77 -14.22
C CYS A 32 4.12 1.65 -15.46
N ASN A 33 3.03 2.41 -15.45
CA ASN A 33 2.64 3.31 -16.53
C ASN A 33 2.08 4.62 -15.93
N PRO A 34 1.79 5.66 -16.74
CA PRO A 34 1.36 6.96 -16.21
C PRO A 34 0.12 6.91 -15.29
N ASN A 35 -0.75 5.90 -15.43
CA ASN A 35 -1.90 5.72 -14.54
C ASN A 35 -1.52 5.20 -13.15
N CYS A 36 -0.28 4.75 -12.95
CA CYS A 36 0.24 4.27 -11.67
C CYS A 36 1.02 5.33 -10.91
N LEU A 37 1.20 6.53 -11.49
CA LEU A 37 2.01 7.60 -10.94
C LEU A 37 1.14 8.63 -10.22
N TYR A 38 1.51 8.93 -8.97
CA TYR A 38 0.82 9.84 -8.08
C TYR A 38 1.78 10.92 -7.58
N SER A 39 1.30 12.17 -7.50
CA SER A 39 1.97 13.21 -6.73
C SER A 39 1.60 13.04 -5.25
N ALA A 40 2.60 13.17 -4.37
CA ALA A 40 2.40 13.15 -2.92
C ALA A 40 2.15 14.57 -2.40
N GLU A 41 1.01 14.78 -1.74
CA GLU A 41 0.64 16.06 -1.11
C GLU A 41 0.45 15.86 0.40
N TYR A 42 1.06 16.71 1.23
CA TYR A 42 1.00 16.60 2.69
C TYR A 42 -0.02 17.57 3.29
N HIS A 43 -0.93 17.05 4.10
CA HIS A 43 -1.95 17.80 4.82
C HIS A 43 -1.91 17.44 6.31
N SER A 44 -1.47 18.38 7.16
CA SER A 44 -1.41 18.18 8.62
C SER A 44 -0.69 16.89 9.05
N GLY A 45 0.39 16.52 8.34
CA GLY A 45 1.17 15.30 8.60
C GLY A 45 0.61 14.03 7.97
N GLN A 46 -0.54 14.09 7.29
CA GLN A 46 -1.10 12.99 6.50
C GLN A 46 -0.79 13.16 5.02
N LEU A 47 -0.74 12.05 4.29
CA LEU A 47 -0.45 11.98 2.86
C LEU A 47 -1.75 11.89 2.05
N ALA A 48 -1.87 12.70 1.01
CA ALA A 48 -2.83 12.53 -0.08
C ALA A 48 -2.07 12.19 -1.37
N LEU A 49 -2.64 11.30 -2.19
CA LEU A 49 -2.03 10.82 -3.44
C LEU A 49 -2.86 11.26 -4.64
N ARG A 50 -2.31 12.15 -5.46
CA ARG A 50 -3.01 12.77 -6.59
C ARG A 50 -2.58 12.17 -7.93
N ASP A 51 -3.53 11.68 -8.71
CA ASP A 51 -3.29 11.08 -10.02
C ASP A 51 -3.02 12.12 -11.13
N ILE A 52 -2.74 11.63 -12.34
CA ILE A 52 -2.47 12.44 -13.53
C ILE A 52 -3.64 13.35 -13.96
N SER A 53 -4.89 13.01 -13.61
CA SER A 53 -6.06 13.84 -13.90
C SER A 53 -6.35 14.88 -12.81
N GLY A 54 -5.59 14.84 -11.71
CA GLY A 54 -5.78 15.69 -10.57
C GLY A 54 -6.75 15.15 -9.52
N ALA A 55 -7.17 13.89 -9.62
CA ALA A 55 -8.04 13.25 -8.66
C ALA A 55 -7.24 12.45 -7.61
N TYR A 56 -7.73 12.42 -6.38
CA TYR A 56 -7.08 11.80 -5.24
C TYR A 56 -7.53 10.35 -5.03
N LEU A 57 -6.58 9.52 -4.62
CA LEU A 57 -6.79 8.12 -4.22
C LEU A 57 -7.61 8.07 -2.93
N SER A 58 -8.66 7.27 -2.92
CA SER A 58 -9.45 6.99 -1.70
C SER A 58 -10.02 5.57 -1.73
N PRO A 59 -10.40 4.99 -0.57
CA PRO A 59 -11.05 3.69 -0.51
C PRO A 59 -12.51 3.80 -0.98
N ILE A 60 -12.90 3.02 -1.98
CA ILE A 60 -14.24 3.09 -2.58
C ILE A 60 -15.04 1.80 -2.38
N GLY A 61 -16.31 1.96 -2.00
CA GLY A 61 -17.30 0.88 -1.88
C GLY A 61 -17.09 -0.01 -0.66
N SER A 62 -17.93 -1.05 -0.52
CA SER A 62 -17.93 -1.94 0.64
C SER A 62 -16.65 -2.76 0.82
N LYS A 63 -15.83 -2.88 -0.22
CA LYS A 63 -14.53 -3.56 -0.19
C LYS A 63 -13.34 -2.60 -0.07
N ALA A 64 -13.59 -1.30 0.07
CA ALA A 64 -12.56 -0.27 0.19
C ALA A 64 -11.48 -0.35 -0.93
N VAL A 65 -11.92 -0.55 -2.18
CA VAL A 65 -10.98 -0.61 -3.31
C VAL A 65 -10.32 0.75 -3.46
N LEU A 66 -9.00 0.81 -3.33
CA LEU A 66 -8.23 2.04 -3.54
C LEU A 66 -8.25 2.43 -5.01
N LYS A 67 -8.87 3.57 -5.32
CA LYS A 67 -8.86 4.17 -6.67
C LYS A 67 -9.07 5.67 -6.58
N SER A 68 -8.70 6.39 -7.63
CA SER A 68 -8.90 7.83 -7.67
C SER A 68 -10.37 8.18 -7.97
N ARG A 69 -10.89 9.20 -7.30
CA ARG A 69 -12.30 9.62 -7.48
C ARG A 69 -12.56 11.11 -7.34
N SER A 70 -12.05 11.73 -6.29
CA SER A 70 -12.38 13.11 -5.91
C SER A 70 -11.30 14.08 -6.37
N ASN A 71 -11.67 15.30 -6.78
CA ASN A 71 -10.72 16.38 -7.04
C ASN A 71 -10.44 17.24 -5.80
N SER A 72 -10.90 16.81 -4.64
CA SER A 72 -10.75 17.52 -3.36
C SER A 72 -10.32 16.54 -2.28
N VAL A 73 -9.41 16.99 -1.42
CA VAL A 73 -8.91 16.21 -0.29
C VAL A 73 -9.90 16.35 0.87
N THR A 74 -10.51 15.23 1.25
CA THR A 74 -11.30 15.10 2.48
C THR A 74 -10.67 14.03 3.37
N LYS A 75 -11.34 13.63 4.45
CA LYS A 75 -10.83 12.57 5.34
C LYS A 75 -10.59 11.25 4.61
N ASP A 76 -11.34 10.96 3.55
CA ASP A 76 -11.24 9.69 2.81
C ASP A 76 -9.98 9.61 1.94
N GLU A 77 -9.36 10.75 1.62
CA GLU A 77 -8.14 10.86 0.80
C GLU A 77 -6.85 10.95 1.63
N LEU A 78 -6.95 10.95 2.97
CA LEU A 78 -5.81 11.14 3.87
C LEU A 78 -5.32 9.81 4.44
N PHE A 79 -4.04 9.52 4.21
CA PHE A 79 -3.35 8.31 4.64
C PHE A 79 -2.24 8.64 5.64
N THR A 80 -2.01 7.76 6.61
CA THR A 80 -0.78 7.76 7.41
C THR A 80 0.22 6.79 6.77
N LEU A 81 1.50 7.16 6.77
CA LEU A 81 2.59 6.26 6.41
C LEU A 81 3.24 5.75 7.69
N GLU A 82 3.40 4.44 7.78
CA GLU A 82 4.00 3.76 8.93
C GLU A 82 5.11 2.83 8.44
N ASP A 83 6.13 2.65 9.28
CA ASP A 83 7.22 1.73 8.98
C ASP A 83 6.72 0.29 9.00
N SER A 84 7.02 -0.46 7.93
CA SER A 84 6.72 -1.89 7.85
C SER A 84 7.73 -2.68 8.67
N LEU A 85 7.33 -3.08 9.88
CA LEU A 85 8.16 -3.91 10.74
C LEU A 85 8.24 -5.36 10.24
N PRO A 86 9.36 -6.06 10.44
CA PRO A 86 9.50 -7.46 10.07
C PRO A 86 8.43 -8.35 10.69
N GLN A 87 7.81 -9.21 9.88
CA GLN A 87 6.87 -10.23 10.32
C GLN A 87 7.41 -11.61 9.98
N ALA A 88 7.22 -12.58 10.86
CA ALA A 88 7.73 -13.93 10.70
C ALA A 88 6.71 -14.97 11.17
N SER A 89 6.86 -16.18 10.62
CA SER A 89 6.11 -17.36 11.04
C SER A 89 7.08 -18.38 11.62
N PHE A 90 6.68 -19.04 12.71
CA PHE A 90 7.48 -20.10 13.34
C PHE A 90 6.91 -21.47 12.96
N VAL A 91 7.81 -22.42 12.72
CA VAL A 91 7.47 -23.81 12.41
C VAL A 91 8.08 -24.70 13.50
N ALA A 92 7.27 -25.52 14.13
CA ALA A 92 7.73 -26.43 15.18
C ALA A 92 8.58 -27.57 14.56
N ALA A 93 9.79 -27.75 15.08
CA ALA A 93 10.74 -28.73 14.54
C ALA A 93 10.25 -30.19 14.66
N LEU A 94 9.39 -30.48 15.65
CA LEU A 94 8.95 -31.85 15.96
C LEU A 94 7.84 -32.37 15.05
N ASN A 95 7.06 -31.48 14.42
CA ASN A 95 5.89 -31.87 13.61
C ASN A 95 5.70 -31.02 12.35
N SER A 96 6.63 -30.09 12.06
CA SER A 96 6.57 -29.18 10.91
C SER A 96 5.27 -28.37 10.83
N ARG A 97 4.57 -28.17 11.95
CA ARG A 97 3.35 -27.36 12.02
C ARG A 97 3.67 -25.91 12.29
N TYR A 98 2.85 -25.02 11.73
CA TYR A 98 2.94 -23.60 12.04
C TYR A 98 2.44 -23.32 13.44
N VAL A 99 3.21 -22.50 14.13
CA VAL A 99 2.83 -21.94 15.42
C VAL A 99 1.65 -20.97 15.23
N SER A 100 0.64 -21.08 16.07
CA SER A 100 -0.61 -20.32 15.96
C SER A 100 -1.22 -19.99 17.33
N VAL A 101 -1.95 -18.89 17.39
CA VAL A 101 -2.79 -18.47 18.53
C VAL A 101 -4.27 -18.86 18.33
N LYS A 102 -4.60 -19.66 17.31
CA LYS A 102 -5.99 -19.99 16.95
C LYS A 102 -6.73 -20.80 18.04
N GLN A 103 -6.01 -21.58 18.84
CA GLN A 103 -6.59 -22.59 19.73
C GLN A 103 -6.86 -22.10 21.16
N GLY A 104 -6.43 -20.88 21.51
CA GLY A 104 -6.68 -20.31 22.83
C GLY A 104 -5.61 -19.32 23.25
N VAL A 105 -5.44 -19.21 24.57
CA VAL A 105 -4.46 -18.31 25.20
C VAL A 105 -3.03 -18.77 24.92
N ASP A 106 -2.83 -20.09 24.83
CA ASP A 106 -1.52 -20.67 24.56
C ASP A 106 -1.19 -20.67 23.07
N VAL A 107 0.09 -20.47 22.80
CA VAL A 107 0.68 -20.60 21.47
C VAL A 107 0.94 -22.08 21.19
N THR A 108 0.30 -22.63 20.16
CA THR A 108 0.38 -24.07 19.84
C THR A 108 0.79 -24.32 18.39
N ALA A 109 1.34 -25.51 18.14
CA ALA A 109 1.65 -26.00 16.79
C ALA A 109 1.09 -27.43 16.67
N ASN A 110 -0.14 -27.56 16.13
CA ASN A 110 -0.93 -28.79 16.05
C ASN A 110 -1.10 -29.26 14.60
#